data_AF-A0A0J7JUC6-F1
#
_entry.id   AF-A0A0J7JUC6-F1
#
_cell.length_a   1.000
_cell.length_b   1.000
_cell.length_c   1.000
_cell.angle_alpha   90.00
_cell.angle_beta   90.00
_cell.angle_gamma   90.00
#
_symmetry.space_group_name_H-M   'P 1'
#
loop_
_entity.id
_entity.type
_entity.pdbx_description
1 polymer ?
#
loop_
_entity_poly.entity_id
_entity_poly.type
_entity_poly.pdbx_seq_one_letter_code
_entity_poly.pdbx_strand_id
1 'polypeptide(L)'
;MTEQMRLQREAMQQQQQLMQQLMSPLEHRLLGGSRAPDTFQASAGQSVKFLSSLIPAFGATDEEDVELWLEKIESVADIHSLPHVVMLSAATAKLTKTARRWFDLSS
;
A
#
# COMPACT_ATOMS: atom_id res chain seq x y z
N MET A 1 -43.81 -16.35 -48.18
CA MET A 1 -43.87 -15.03 -47.51
C MET A 1 -43.60 -15.12 -46.01
N THR A 2 -43.97 -16.22 -45.34
CA THR A 2 -43.80 -16.42 -43.89
C THR A 2 -42.33 -16.61 -43.45
N GLU A 3 -41.49 -17.23 -44.28
CA GLU A 3 -40.08 -17.47 -43.92
C GLU A 3 -39.24 -16.19 -43.89
N GLN A 4 -39.55 -15.21 -44.75
CA GLN A 4 -38.88 -13.91 -44.75
C GLN A 4 -39.12 -13.14 -43.43
N MET A 5 -40.34 -13.19 -42.90
CA MET A 5 -40.62 -12.57 -41.60
C MET A 5 -39.89 -13.25 -40.45
N ARG A 6 -39.72 -14.58 -40.51
CA ARG A 6 -38.97 -15.32 -39.49
C ARG A 6 -37.49 -14.94 -39.51
N LEU A 7 -36.87 -14.92 -40.68
CA LEU A 7 -35.47 -14.54 -40.85
C LEU A 7 -35.22 -13.09 -40.42
N GLN A 8 -36.15 -12.17 -40.74
CA GLN A 8 -36.03 -10.78 -40.31
C GLN A 8 -36.16 -10.62 -38.80
N ARG A 9 -37.02 -11.42 -38.15
CA ARG A 9 -37.15 -11.44 -36.70
C ARG A 9 -35.91 -12.02 -36.01
N GLU A 10 -35.34 -13.08 -36.59
CA GLU A 10 -34.10 -13.69 -36.10
C GLU A 10 -32.90 -12.73 -36.27
N ALA A 11 -32.80 -12.02 -37.40
CA ALA A 11 -31.77 -10.99 -37.61
C ALA A 11 -31.89 -9.84 -36.62
N MET A 12 -33.13 -9.40 -36.31
CA MET A 12 -33.38 -8.35 -35.33
C MET A 12 -33.05 -8.81 -33.90
N GLN A 13 -33.39 -10.06 -33.56
CA GLN A 13 -33.00 -10.66 -32.27
C GLN A 13 -31.49 -10.81 -32.14
N GLN A 14 -30.80 -11.22 -33.19
CA GLN A 14 -29.35 -11.38 -33.19
C GLN A 14 -28.66 -10.01 -33.03
N GLN A 15 -29.17 -8.96 -33.68
CA GLN A 15 -28.69 -7.60 -33.46
C GLN A 15 -28.89 -7.15 -32.01
N GLN A 16 -30.05 -7.44 -31.40
CA GLN A 16 -30.30 -7.11 -30.00
C GLN A 16 -29.39 -7.90 -29.04
N GLN A 17 -29.04 -9.15 -29.36
CA GLN A 17 -28.13 -9.97 -28.58
C GLN A 17 -26.67 -9.49 -28.66
N LEU A 18 -26.24 -9.04 -29.84
CA LEU A 18 -24.93 -8.42 -30.03
C LEU A 18 -24.82 -7.10 -29.26
N MET A 19 -25.89 -6.30 -29.24
CA MET A 19 -25.92 -5.06 -28.45
C MET A 19 -25.83 -5.33 -26.95
N GLN A 20 -26.45 -6.41 -26.45
CA GLN A 20 -26.31 -6.84 -25.06
C GLN A 20 -24.88 -7.29 -24.74
N GLN A 21 -24.25 -8.12 -25.58
CA GLN A 21 -22.87 -8.58 -25.38
C GLN A 21 -21.84 -7.45 -25.42
N LEU A 22 -22.03 -6.43 -26.26
CA LEU A 22 -21.14 -5.27 -26.32
C LEU A 22 -21.33 -4.31 -25.13
N MET A 23 -22.47 -4.35 -24.43
CA MET A 23 -22.74 -3.55 -23.23
C MET A 23 -22.35 -4.26 -21.91
N SER A 24 -22.23 -5.60 -21.90
CA SER A 24 -21.89 -6.39 -20.71
C SER A 24 -20.48 -6.22 -20.10
N PRO A 25 -19.40 -5.81 -20.80
CA PRO A 25 -18.05 -5.84 -20.20
C PRO A 25 -17.77 -4.75 -19.17
N LEU A 26 -18.61 -3.70 -19.08
CA LEU A 26 -18.34 -2.53 -18.23
C LEU A 26 -19.02 -2.57 -16.87
N GLU A 27 -20.06 -3.39 -16.69
CA GLU A 27 -20.83 -3.43 -15.44
C GLU A 27 -20.22 -4.39 -14.40
N HIS A 28 -19.60 -5.48 -14.84
CA HIS A 28 -18.92 -6.44 -13.94
C HIS A 28 -17.67 -5.88 -13.26
N ARG A 29 -17.16 -4.72 -13.71
CA ARG A 29 -15.99 -4.05 -13.11
C ARG A 29 -16.35 -3.04 -12.00
N LEU A 30 -17.63 -2.73 -11.83
CA LEU A 30 -18.08 -1.69 -10.88
C LEU A 30 -18.61 -2.25 -9.55
N LEU A 31 -18.73 -3.57 -9.41
CA LEU A 31 -19.16 -4.25 -8.17
C LEU A 31 -18.05 -5.12 -7.54
N GLY A 32 -16.79 -4.86 -7.90
CA GLY A 32 -15.62 -5.39 -7.20
C GLY A 32 -15.40 -4.63 -5.89
N GLY A 33 -16.19 -4.99 -4.88
CA GLY A 33 -15.97 -4.80 -3.44
C GLY A 33 -15.00 -3.70 -3.03
N SER A 34 -15.57 -2.63 -2.49
CA SER A 34 -14.94 -1.79 -1.47
C SER A 34 -14.49 -2.67 -0.29
N ARG A 35 -13.28 -3.24 -0.36
CA ARG A 35 -12.57 -3.82 0.79
C ARG A 35 -11.08 -3.80 0.55
N ALA A 36 -10.45 -2.68 0.92
CA ALA A 36 -9.14 -2.72 1.56
C ALA A 36 -8.87 -1.40 2.31
N PRO A 37 -9.27 -1.30 3.59
CA PRO A 37 -8.47 -0.53 4.54
C PRO A 37 -7.21 -1.31 5.00
N ASP A 38 -7.03 -2.58 4.61
CA ASP A 38 -5.94 -3.42 5.12
C ASP A 38 -4.62 -3.37 4.30
N THR A 39 -4.60 -2.76 3.11
CA THR A 39 -3.39 -2.68 2.26
C THR A 39 -2.34 -1.73 2.80
N PHE A 40 -2.74 -0.65 3.49
CA PHE A 40 -1.80 0.30 4.09
C PHE A 40 -1.02 -0.30 5.28
N GLN A 41 -1.65 -1.20 6.03
CA GLN A 41 -1.01 -1.80 7.20
C GLN A 41 -0.03 -2.91 6.79
N ALA A 42 -0.35 -3.67 5.73
CA ALA A 42 0.56 -4.62 5.12
C ALA A 42 1.79 -3.95 4.48
N SER A 43 1.62 -2.77 3.86
CA SER A 43 2.74 -2.00 3.29
C SER A 43 3.57 -1.30 4.37
N ALA A 44 2.95 -0.68 5.37
CA ALA A 44 3.66 0.01 6.43
C ALA A 44 4.59 -0.92 7.22
N GLY A 45 4.14 -2.12 7.58
CA GLY A 45 4.98 -3.09 8.29
C GLY A 45 6.21 -3.54 7.47
N GLN A 46 6.08 -3.68 6.15
CA GLN A 46 7.21 -3.99 5.26
C GLN A 46 8.15 -2.79 5.11
N SER A 47 7.62 -1.58 4.97
CA SER A 47 8.40 -0.35 4.91
C SER A 47 9.18 -0.09 6.21
N VAL A 48 8.60 -0.40 7.37
CA VAL A 48 9.30 -0.31 8.67
C VAL A 48 10.46 -1.30 8.71
N LYS A 49 10.25 -2.56 8.30
CA LYS A 49 11.31 -3.57 8.24
C LYS A 49 12.43 -3.17 7.28
N PHE A 50 12.06 -2.66 6.10
CA PHE A 50 12.99 -2.14 5.11
C PHE A 50 13.85 -1.01 5.70
N LEU A 51 13.24 0.04 6.24
CA LEU A 51 13.96 1.17 6.82
C LEU A 51 14.84 0.73 8.01
N SER A 52 14.30 -0.12 8.89
CA SER A 52 15.02 -0.65 10.06
C SER A 52 16.27 -1.46 9.69
N SER A 53 16.30 -2.04 8.49
CA SER A 53 17.46 -2.78 7.97
C SER A 53 18.60 -1.88 7.49
N LEU A 54 18.28 -0.63 7.12
CA LEU A 54 19.24 0.33 6.57
C LEU A 54 19.89 1.24 7.62
N ILE A 55 19.29 1.30 8.81
CA ILE A 55 19.74 2.16 9.91
C ILE A 55 20.45 1.32 10.99
N PRO A 56 21.54 1.81 11.58
CA PRO A 56 22.19 1.13 12.69
C PRO A 56 21.31 1.17 13.95
N ALA A 57 21.52 0.23 14.87
CA ALA A 57 20.92 0.32 16.20
C ALA A 57 21.57 1.48 16.98
N PHE A 58 20.80 2.11 17.88
CA PHE A 58 21.27 3.20 18.72
C PHE A 58 21.10 2.85 20.19
N GLY A 59 22.18 2.83 20.94
CA GLY A 59 22.22 2.50 22.38
C GLY A 59 22.37 3.70 23.31
N ALA A 60 22.65 4.89 22.77
CA ALA A 60 23.11 6.07 23.49
C ALA A 60 24.44 5.85 24.24
N THR A 61 25.42 5.23 23.59
CA THR A 61 26.81 5.19 24.08
C THR A 61 27.58 6.44 23.63
N ASP A 62 28.69 6.76 24.30
CA ASP A 62 29.52 7.94 23.98
C ASP A 62 30.16 7.87 22.57
N GLU A 63 30.20 6.69 21.97
CA GLU A 63 30.73 6.44 20.62
C GLU A 63 29.66 6.66 19.52
N GLU A 64 28.38 6.72 19.90
CA GLU A 64 27.25 6.86 18.99
C GLU A 64 26.82 8.32 18.88
N ASP A 65 26.85 8.87 17.67
CA ASP A 65 26.39 10.22 17.40
C ASP A 65 24.90 10.22 17.03
N VAL A 66 24.09 10.92 17.83
CA VAL A 66 22.64 11.00 17.63
C VAL A 66 22.26 11.84 16.42
N GLU A 67 23.01 12.89 16.08
CA GLU A 67 22.70 13.76 14.93
C GLU A 67 22.95 13.00 13.63
N LEU A 68 24.09 12.31 13.51
CA LEU A 68 24.40 11.45 12.36
C LEU A 68 23.41 10.28 12.24
N TRP A 69 22.94 9.75 13.37
CA TRP A 69 21.94 8.69 13.37
C TRP A 69 20.58 9.18 12.85
N LEU A 70 20.12 10.34 13.31
CA LEU A 70 18.88 10.98 12.88
C LEU A 70 18.93 11.38 11.40
N GLU A 71 20.01 12.05 10.98
CA GLU A 71 20.21 12.47 9.58
C GLU A 71 20.10 11.27 8.64
N LYS A 72 20.67 10.12 9.02
CA LYS A 72 20.59 8.90 8.22
C LYS A 72 19.16 8.36 8.10
N ILE A 73 18.40 8.38 9.18
CA ILE A 73 17.00 7.94 9.18
C ILE A 73 16.17 8.84 8.26
N GLU A 74 16.31 10.16 8.43
CA GLU A 74 15.57 11.16 7.66
C GLU A 74 15.93 11.10 6.18
N SER A 75 17.22 10.99 5.84
CA SER A 75 17.69 10.87 4.46
C SER A 75 17.12 9.64 3.76
N VAL A 76 17.18 8.46 4.40
CA VAL A 76 16.64 7.23 3.80
C VAL A 76 15.12 7.30 3.69
N ALA A 77 14.43 7.88 4.67
CA ALA A 77 12.98 8.07 4.60
C ALA A 77 12.58 9.00 3.46
N ASP A 78 13.29 10.11 3.26
CA ASP A 78 13.01 11.08 2.20
C ASP A 78 13.25 10.50 0.79
N ILE A 79 14.41 9.85 0.57
CA ILE A 79 14.77 9.20 -0.70
C ILE A 79 13.70 8.18 -1.14
N HIS A 80 13.13 7.44 -0.18
CA HIS A 80 12.13 6.42 -0.45
C HIS A 80 10.68 6.91 -0.25
N SER A 81 10.50 8.22 0.00
CA SER A 81 9.19 8.85 0.26
C SER A 81 8.36 8.09 1.32
N LEU A 82 9.04 7.67 2.38
CA LEU A 82 8.42 6.89 3.45
C LEU A 82 7.59 7.82 4.36
N PRO A 83 6.38 7.39 4.76
CA PRO A 83 5.56 8.16 5.69
C PRO A 83 6.27 8.39 7.04
N HIS A 84 6.02 9.54 7.66
CA HIS A 84 6.61 9.87 8.97
C HIS A 84 6.32 8.81 10.04
N VAL A 85 5.13 8.19 10.02
CA VAL A 85 4.79 7.09 10.93
C VAL A 85 5.70 5.86 10.75
N VAL A 86 6.12 5.55 9.52
CA VAL A 86 7.09 4.47 9.23
C VAL A 86 8.47 4.84 9.75
N MET A 87 8.88 6.10 9.54
CA MET A 87 10.15 6.63 10.02
C MET A 87 10.26 6.54 11.54
N LEU A 88 9.27 7.07 12.27
CA LEU A 88 9.22 7.00 13.73
C LEU A 88 9.18 5.56 14.23
N SER A 89 8.35 4.71 13.61
CA SER A 89 8.26 3.30 14.01
C SER A 89 9.59 2.54 13.83
N ALA A 90 10.30 2.80 12.73
CA ALA A 90 11.62 2.20 12.48
C ALA A 90 12.67 2.75 13.45
N ALA A 91 12.68 4.05 13.72
CA ALA A 91 13.58 4.67 14.69
C ALA A 91 13.38 4.07 16.08
N THR A 92 12.14 3.99 16.57
CA THR A 92 11.81 3.37 17.87
C THR A 92 12.20 1.90 17.93
N ALA A 93 12.04 1.15 16.84
CA ALA A 93 12.45 -0.26 16.76
C ALA A 93 13.97 -0.45 16.84
N LYS A 94 14.75 0.60 16.57
CA LYS A 94 16.22 0.56 16.52
C LYS A 94 16.87 1.20 17.74
N LEU A 95 16.09 1.78 18.65
CA LEU A 95 16.54 2.14 19.99
C LEU A 95 16.80 0.88 20.81
N THR A 96 17.94 0.86 21.50
CA THR A 96 18.38 -0.24 22.37
C THR A 96 18.90 0.30 23.69
N LYS A 97 19.19 -0.60 24.66
CA LYS A 97 19.87 -0.28 25.92
C LYS A 97 19.27 0.93 26.65
N THR A 98 20.08 1.95 26.93
CA THR A 98 19.72 3.15 27.67
C THR A 98 18.75 4.01 26.87
N ALA A 99 18.98 4.17 25.58
CA ALA A 99 18.09 4.93 24.70
C ALA A 99 16.66 4.36 24.70
N ARG A 100 16.53 3.03 24.63
CA ARG A 100 15.22 2.37 24.68
C ARG A 100 14.52 2.56 26.03
N ARG A 101 15.26 2.34 27.12
CA ARG A 101 14.73 2.52 28.48
C ARG A 101 14.26 3.94 28.72
N TRP A 102 15.03 4.93 28.27
CA TRP A 102 14.67 6.33 28.41
C TRP A 102 13.40 6.67 27.61
N PHE A 103 13.29 6.17 26.37
CA PHE A 103 12.09 6.34 25.56
C PHE A 103 10.84 5.73 26.22
N ASP A 104 10.94 4.51 26.75
CA ASP A 104 9.82 3.82 27.41
C ASP A 104 9.42 4.50 28.73
N LEU A 105 10.33 5.19 29.42
CA LEU A 105 10.05 5.95 30.65
C LEU A 105 9.45 7.35 30.40
N SER A 106 9.71 7.91 29.22
CA SER A 106 9.27 9.25 28.83
C SER A 106 7.93 9.26 28.09
N SER A 107 7.35 8.09 27.81
CA SER A 107 6.11 7.91 27.05
C SER A 107 4.88 7.74 27.95
#